data_AF-A0A2T7VTG1-F1
#
_entry.id   AF-A0A2T7VTG1-F1
#
_cell.length_a   1.000
_cell.length_b   1.000
_cell.length_c   1.000
_cell.angle_alpha   90.00
_cell.angle_beta   90.00
_cell.angle_gamma   90.00
#
_symmetry.space_group_name_H-M   'P 1'
#
loop_
_entity.id
_entity.type
_entity.pdbx_description
1 polymer ?
#
loop_
_entity_poly.entity_id
_entity_poly.type
_entity_poly.pdbx_seq_one_letter_code
_entity_poly.pdbx_strand_id
1 'polypeptide(L)'
;MTVNLGVIEGLFGKPWSWADRTTVLRTLAPAGYRFYHYGPKADPFLRRRWQEPHPPEQFAALAAFAAECRARGVRFGVALTPVGSTHPFDDASRAALRRKLAHLDTLGLDDLAILFDDLPAELPDLARSQADLVDFCANATRASRVFFCPSFYSDDPILERAWGRRPPAYLADLGRFLDRRVQVYWTGEEVISREIGVAHLKRVQDELGRKVCLWDNYPVNDGVRMSQYLHLRAFTGRPAAIRNHVSGHAINPASQPLLSCIPALTLAANYREGDGYAYGQAFLAAATTVLGPDFAATLRRDILPLQDTGLDNLGPRHAELRARYGAIDHPAAREITDWLDGRFRTTLEEVQTQ
;
A
#
# COMPACT_ATOMS: atom_id res chain seq x y z
N MET A 1 18.85 11.91 8.52
CA MET A 1 17.96 11.76 7.35
C MET A 1 16.61 11.29 7.83
N THR A 2 15.55 12.06 7.55
CA THR A 2 14.15 11.66 7.74
C THR A 2 13.78 10.62 6.68
N VAL A 3 13.06 9.58 7.06
CA VAL A 3 12.54 8.60 6.11
C VAL A 3 11.41 9.21 5.29
N ASN A 4 11.36 8.93 3.99
CA ASN A 4 10.27 9.37 3.12
C ASN A 4 9.06 8.46 3.33
N LEU A 5 8.05 8.94 4.07
CA LEU A 5 6.82 8.19 4.36
C LEU A 5 5.76 8.42 3.28
N GLY A 6 4.95 7.41 3.01
CA GLY A 6 3.83 7.53 2.07
C GLY A 6 2.76 6.47 2.25
N VAL A 7 1.76 6.54 1.37
CA VAL A 7 0.66 5.58 1.28
C VAL A 7 0.67 4.98 -0.12
N ILE A 8 0.58 3.66 -0.20
CA ILE A 8 0.25 2.94 -1.43
C ILE A 8 -1.14 2.34 -1.21
N GLU A 9 -2.17 2.91 -1.84
CA GLU A 9 -3.54 2.39 -1.76
C GLU A 9 -3.63 1.15 -2.67
N GLY A 10 -2.98 0.05 -2.26
CA GLY A 10 -2.86 -1.17 -3.04
C GLY A 10 -3.68 -2.33 -2.47
N LEU A 11 -4.74 -2.01 -1.74
CA LEU A 11 -5.64 -3.00 -1.14
C LEU A 11 -6.65 -3.57 -2.15
N PHE A 12 -7.06 -4.82 -1.90
CA PHE A 12 -8.18 -5.52 -2.53
C PHE A 12 -9.52 -5.13 -1.89
N GLY A 13 -10.61 -5.48 -2.57
CA GLY A 13 -11.97 -5.20 -2.12
C GLY A 13 -12.45 -3.83 -2.56
N LYS A 14 -13.44 -3.29 -1.84
CA LYS A 14 -14.08 -2.02 -2.20
C LYS A 14 -13.10 -0.85 -2.02
N PRO A 15 -12.81 -0.06 -3.08
CA PRO A 15 -11.99 1.15 -2.94
C PRO A 15 -12.62 2.16 -1.99
N TRP A 16 -11.76 2.95 -1.35
CA TRP A 16 -12.22 4.07 -0.54
C TRP A 16 -13.02 5.08 -1.38
N SER A 17 -13.91 5.83 -0.72
CA SER A 17 -14.53 6.99 -1.35
C SER A 17 -13.50 8.12 -1.50
N TRP A 18 -13.77 9.08 -2.39
CA TRP A 18 -12.90 10.26 -2.54
C TRP A 18 -12.83 11.12 -1.28
N ALA A 19 -13.93 11.18 -0.51
CA ALA A 19 -13.97 11.87 0.77
C ALA A 19 -13.08 11.18 1.82
N ASP A 20 -13.09 9.84 1.83
CA ASP A 20 -12.24 9.06 2.72
C ASP A 20 -10.75 9.24 2.38
N ARG A 21 -10.38 9.15 1.10
CA ARG A 21 -9.01 9.45 0.63
C ARG A 21 -8.54 10.82 1.08
N THR A 22 -9.39 11.84 0.91
CA THR A 22 -9.10 13.23 1.33
C THR A 22 -8.92 13.32 2.85
N THR A 23 -9.72 12.59 3.62
CA THR A 23 -9.63 12.54 5.07
C THR A 23 -8.32 11.90 5.52
N VAL A 24 -7.94 10.76 4.95
CA VAL A 24 -6.65 10.10 5.24
C VAL A 24 -5.47 11.00 4.88
N LEU A 25 -5.50 11.62 3.70
CA LEU A 25 -4.48 12.59 3.28
C LEU A 25 -4.32 13.72 4.30
N ARG A 26 -5.42 14.32 4.75
CA ARG A 26 -5.42 15.42 5.72
C ARG A 26 -4.91 15.00 7.09
N THR A 27 -5.17 13.77 7.50
CA THR A 27 -4.70 13.22 8.78
C THR A 27 -3.21 12.88 8.75
N LEU A 28 -2.71 12.31 7.65
CA LEU A 28 -1.34 11.81 7.58
C LEU A 28 -0.30 12.82 7.10
N ALA A 29 -0.70 13.80 6.27
CA ALA A 29 0.24 14.82 5.79
C ALA A 29 0.93 15.60 6.94
N PRO A 30 0.24 16.05 8.01
CA PRO A 30 0.91 16.70 9.15
C PRO A 30 1.96 15.81 9.84
N ALA A 31 1.80 14.49 9.80
CA ALA A 31 2.71 13.52 10.43
C ALA A 31 3.95 13.19 9.58
N GLY A 32 4.10 13.78 8.39
CA GLY A 32 5.29 13.60 7.55
C GLY A 32 5.11 12.64 6.37
N TYR A 33 3.89 12.18 6.09
CA TYR A 33 3.59 11.45 4.85
C TYR A 33 3.63 12.42 3.67
N ARG A 34 4.47 12.12 2.66
CA ARG A 34 4.81 13.04 1.56
C ARG A 34 4.63 12.45 0.17
N PHE A 35 4.12 11.23 0.06
CA PHE A 35 3.62 10.72 -1.20
C PHE A 35 2.38 9.84 -1.00
N TYR A 36 1.53 9.82 -2.02
CA TYR A 36 0.35 8.98 -2.11
C TYR A 36 0.31 8.34 -3.49
N HIS A 37 0.38 7.01 -3.55
CA HIS A 37 0.24 6.25 -4.79
C HIS A 37 -1.16 5.64 -4.83
N TYR A 38 -1.98 6.13 -5.75
CA TYR A 38 -3.29 5.59 -6.05
C TYR A 38 -3.11 4.35 -6.93
N GLY A 39 -3.39 3.16 -6.38
CA GLY A 39 -3.42 1.92 -7.16
C GLY A 39 -4.39 0.88 -6.60
N PRO A 40 -5.66 1.23 -6.30
CA PRO A 40 -6.60 0.26 -5.75
C PRO A 40 -6.73 -0.92 -6.71
N LYS A 41 -6.66 -2.14 -6.19
CA LYS A 41 -6.66 -3.36 -7.00
C LYS A 41 -7.95 -3.49 -7.82
N ALA A 42 -9.06 -3.02 -7.26
CA ALA A 42 -10.36 -2.99 -7.91
C ALA A 42 -10.55 -1.90 -9.00
N ASP A 43 -9.57 -1.02 -9.27
CA ASP A 43 -9.66 -0.09 -10.41
C ASP A 43 -9.18 -0.79 -11.70
N PRO A 44 -10.10 -1.26 -12.57
CA PRO A 44 -9.71 -2.07 -13.72
C PRO A 44 -8.92 -1.25 -14.75
N PHE A 45 -9.08 0.08 -14.78
CA PHE A 45 -8.40 0.97 -15.71
C PHE A 45 -6.95 1.23 -15.31
N LEU A 46 -6.49 0.72 -14.17
CA LEU A 46 -5.08 0.64 -13.79
C LEU A 46 -4.54 -0.79 -13.83
N ARG A 47 -5.39 -1.76 -14.18
CA ARG A 47 -5.11 -3.20 -14.18
C ARG A 47 -5.58 -3.85 -15.46
N ARG A 48 -6.61 -4.71 -15.43
CA ARG A 48 -6.99 -5.59 -16.55
C ARG A 48 -7.47 -4.83 -17.80
N ARG A 49 -8.09 -3.66 -17.61
CA ARG A 49 -8.58 -2.76 -18.66
C ARG A 49 -7.70 -1.52 -18.80
N TRP A 50 -6.41 -1.62 -18.49
CA TRP A 50 -5.50 -0.47 -18.44
C TRP A 50 -5.40 0.30 -19.76
N GLN A 51 -5.67 -0.34 -20.90
CA GLN A 51 -5.64 0.29 -22.22
C GLN A 51 -6.81 1.25 -22.44
N GLU A 52 -7.88 1.12 -21.65
CA GLU A 52 -9.05 1.99 -21.70
C GLU A 52 -8.82 3.25 -20.84
N PRO A 53 -9.34 4.41 -21.26
CA PRO A 53 -9.38 5.58 -20.39
C PRO A 53 -10.35 5.32 -19.24
N HIS A 54 -10.08 5.96 -18.11
CA HIS A 54 -11.06 6.00 -17.02
C HIS A 54 -12.33 6.73 -17.49
N PRO A 55 -13.52 6.37 -16.96
CA PRO A 55 -14.74 7.14 -17.16
C PRO A 55 -14.53 8.61 -16.77
N PRO A 56 -15.12 9.58 -17.51
CA PRO A 56 -14.84 11.01 -17.30
C PRO A 56 -15.05 11.48 -15.85
N GLU A 57 -16.10 11.03 -15.17
CA GLU A 57 -16.39 11.39 -13.78
C GLU A 57 -15.35 10.83 -12.81
N GLN A 58 -14.95 9.56 -12.98
CA GLN A 58 -13.90 8.94 -12.17
C GLN A 58 -12.55 9.64 -12.39
N PHE A 59 -12.22 9.98 -13.64
CA PHE A 59 -10.99 10.68 -13.97
C PHE A 59 -10.96 12.11 -13.42
N ALA A 60 -12.09 12.83 -13.48
CA ALA A 60 -12.22 14.17 -12.89
C ALA A 60 -12.03 14.13 -11.36
N ALA A 61 -12.58 13.13 -10.68
CA ALA A 61 -12.40 12.96 -9.25
C ALA A 61 -10.94 12.61 -8.88
N LEU A 62 -10.27 11.76 -9.69
CA LEU A 62 -8.85 11.48 -9.56
C LEU A 62 -7.99 12.74 -9.74
N ALA A 63 -8.31 13.59 -10.72
CA ALA A 63 -7.63 14.87 -10.94
C ALA A 63 -7.82 15.84 -9.77
N ALA A 64 -9.03 15.92 -9.21
CA ALA A 64 -9.32 16.72 -8.02
C ALA A 64 -8.52 16.24 -6.80
N PHE A 65 -8.44 14.93 -6.60
CA PHE A 65 -7.66 14.35 -5.50
C PHE A 65 -6.14 14.56 -5.69
N ALA A 66 -5.63 14.47 -6.92
CA ALA A 66 -4.24 14.80 -7.22
C ALA A 66 -3.91 16.27 -6.89
N ALA A 67 -4.82 17.21 -7.19
CA ALA A 67 -4.67 18.61 -6.82
C ALA A 67 -4.67 18.83 -5.30
N GLU A 68 -5.55 18.13 -4.57
CA GLU A 68 -5.61 18.18 -3.10
C GLU A 68 -4.31 17.67 -2.44
N CYS A 69 -3.70 16.60 -3.00
CA CYS A 69 -2.39 16.10 -2.57
C CYS A 69 -1.31 17.19 -2.72
N ARG A 70 -1.20 17.78 -3.92
CA ARG A 70 -0.21 18.84 -4.20
C ARG A 70 -0.41 20.08 -3.32
N ALA A 71 -1.65 20.48 -3.08
CA ALA A 71 -1.98 21.61 -2.18
C ALA A 71 -1.49 21.38 -0.73
N ARG A 72 -1.21 20.12 -0.35
CA ARG A 72 -0.66 19.74 0.96
C ARG A 72 0.81 19.35 0.93
N GLY A 73 1.50 19.57 -0.20
CA GLY A 73 2.89 19.17 -0.37
C GLY A 73 3.08 17.64 -0.35
N VAL A 74 2.06 16.89 -0.73
CA VAL A 74 2.11 15.44 -0.90
C VAL A 74 2.23 15.14 -2.39
N ARG A 75 3.29 14.42 -2.78
CA ARG A 75 3.46 13.96 -4.16
C ARG A 75 2.35 12.99 -4.51
N PHE A 76 1.72 13.22 -5.65
CA PHE A 76 0.68 12.32 -6.14
C PHE A 76 1.25 11.40 -7.21
N GLY A 77 0.94 10.10 -7.10
CA GLY A 77 1.30 9.13 -8.10
C GLY A 77 0.22 8.09 -8.38
N VAL A 78 0.38 7.41 -9.50
CA VAL A 78 -0.51 6.32 -9.92
C VAL A 78 0.29 5.03 -9.99
N ALA A 79 -0.30 3.95 -9.49
CA ALA A 79 0.21 2.60 -9.61
C ALA A 79 -0.49 1.86 -10.75
N LEU A 80 0.22 1.63 -11.85
CA LEU A 80 -0.24 0.97 -13.05
C LEU A 80 0.29 -0.47 -13.09
N THR A 81 -0.60 -1.44 -13.19
CA THR A 81 -0.28 -2.85 -13.48
C THR A 81 -0.70 -3.15 -14.93
N PRO A 82 0.18 -3.01 -15.92
CA PRO A 82 -0.20 -3.16 -17.33
C PRO A 82 -0.30 -4.65 -17.71
N VAL A 83 -1.37 -5.32 -17.27
CA VAL A 83 -1.58 -6.77 -17.51
C VAL A 83 -1.48 -7.11 -19.00
N GLY A 84 -0.71 -8.16 -19.33
CA GLY A 84 -0.52 -8.65 -20.70
C GLY A 84 0.41 -7.81 -21.58
N SER A 85 1.11 -6.82 -21.03
CA SER A 85 1.96 -5.92 -21.82
C SER A 85 3.41 -6.39 -22.02
N THR A 86 3.90 -7.35 -21.24
CA THR A 86 5.29 -7.84 -21.31
C THR A 86 5.52 -8.87 -22.41
N HIS A 87 4.50 -9.66 -22.77
CA HIS A 87 4.64 -10.73 -23.77
C HIS A 87 3.38 -10.83 -24.66
N PRO A 88 3.43 -10.35 -25.91
CA PRO A 88 4.55 -9.63 -26.54
C PRO A 88 4.64 -8.15 -26.12
N PHE A 89 5.86 -7.67 -25.88
CA PHE A 89 6.15 -6.24 -25.72
C PHE A 89 6.50 -5.56 -27.07
N ASP A 90 5.56 -5.67 -28.00
CA ASP A 90 5.67 -5.19 -29.38
C ASP A 90 5.26 -3.71 -29.57
N ASP A 91 5.21 -3.26 -30.82
CA ASP A 91 4.83 -1.88 -31.16
C ASP A 91 3.40 -1.52 -30.75
N ALA A 92 2.47 -2.49 -30.77
CA ALA A 92 1.09 -2.26 -30.36
C ALA A 92 1.02 -2.06 -28.84
N SER A 93 1.67 -2.92 -28.05
CA SER A 93 1.80 -2.79 -26.60
C SER A 93 2.48 -1.46 -26.21
N ARG A 94 3.57 -1.09 -26.91
CA ARG A 94 4.27 0.19 -26.71
C ARG A 94 3.38 1.40 -27.03
N ALA A 95 2.63 1.35 -28.14
CA ALA A 95 1.70 2.42 -28.50
C ALA A 95 0.56 2.57 -27.48
N ALA A 96 0.01 1.45 -26.99
CA ALA A 96 -1.01 1.46 -25.94
C ALA A 96 -0.49 2.05 -24.63
N LEU A 97 0.70 1.67 -24.18
CA LEU A 97 1.34 2.25 -22.99
C LEU A 97 1.57 3.75 -23.16
N ARG A 98 2.10 4.22 -24.29
CA ARG A 98 2.27 5.67 -24.54
C ARG A 98 0.96 6.43 -24.42
N ARG A 99 -0.13 5.92 -25.01
CA ARG A 99 -1.45 6.55 -24.90
C ARG A 99 -1.94 6.59 -23.45
N LYS A 100 -1.81 5.49 -22.72
CA LYS A 100 -2.23 5.43 -21.30
C LYS A 100 -1.42 6.38 -20.43
N LEU A 101 -0.09 6.38 -20.58
CA LEU A 101 0.79 7.27 -19.83
C LEU A 101 0.53 8.74 -20.14
N ALA A 102 0.37 9.10 -21.41
CA ALA A 102 0.03 10.47 -21.81
C ALA A 102 -1.31 10.91 -21.20
N HIS A 103 -2.30 10.02 -21.12
CA HIS A 103 -3.58 10.29 -20.45
C HIS A 103 -3.40 10.49 -18.95
N LEU A 104 -2.71 9.59 -18.25
CA LEU A 104 -2.45 9.68 -16.81
C LEU A 104 -1.61 10.92 -16.45
N ASP A 105 -0.63 11.30 -17.30
CA ASP A 105 0.20 12.48 -17.09
C ASP A 105 -0.60 13.79 -17.08
N THR A 106 -1.81 13.81 -17.68
CA THR A 106 -2.70 14.99 -17.59
C THR A 106 -3.17 15.28 -16.16
N LEU A 107 -3.04 14.31 -15.23
CA LEU A 107 -3.29 14.50 -13.80
C LEU A 107 -2.17 15.32 -13.12
N GLY A 108 -1.03 15.52 -13.78
CA GLY A 108 0.17 16.13 -13.21
C GLY A 108 0.83 15.21 -12.19
N LEU A 109 1.22 14.01 -12.63
CA LEU A 109 1.86 13.00 -11.78
C LEU A 109 3.25 13.46 -11.32
N ASP A 110 3.52 13.31 -10.03
CA ASP A 110 4.88 13.43 -9.48
C ASP A 110 5.62 12.08 -9.58
N ASP A 111 4.89 11.00 -9.26
CA ASP A 111 5.38 9.63 -9.18
C ASP A 111 4.56 8.71 -10.12
N LEU A 112 5.22 7.81 -10.85
CA LEU A 112 4.59 6.70 -11.57
C LEU A 112 5.11 5.38 -11.00
N ALA A 113 4.21 4.50 -10.54
CA ALA A 113 4.58 3.15 -10.13
C ALA A 113 4.13 2.13 -11.19
N ILE A 114 5.05 1.31 -11.68
CA ILE A 114 4.76 0.20 -12.59
C ILE A 114 4.86 -1.10 -11.80
N LEU A 115 3.76 -1.84 -11.74
CA LEU A 115 3.64 -3.00 -10.85
C LEU A 115 3.51 -4.30 -11.62
N PHE A 116 4.14 -5.34 -11.08
CA PHE A 116 4.05 -6.72 -11.54
C PHE A 116 3.66 -7.69 -10.44
N ASP A 117 3.17 -7.16 -9.32
CA ASP A 117 2.64 -7.94 -8.21
C ASP A 117 1.34 -8.64 -8.60
N ASP A 118 1.17 -9.85 -8.09
CA ASP A 118 -0.02 -10.69 -8.29
C ASP A 118 -0.30 -11.06 -9.75
N LEU A 119 0.77 -11.24 -10.54
CA LEU A 119 0.72 -11.70 -11.92
C LEU A 119 1.55 -12.97 -12.12
N PRO A 120 1.16 -13.87 -13.04
CA PRO A 120 2.01 -14.98 -13.45
C PRO A 120 3.41 -14.51 -13.88
N ALA A 121 4.44 -15.15 -13.32
CA ALA A 121 5.85 -14.80 -13.47
C ALA A 121 6.63 -15.81 -14.32
N GLU A 122 5.94 -16.71 -15.03
CA GLU A 122 6.53 -17.73 -15.90
C GLU A 122 6.87 -17.16 -17.29
N LEU A 123 7.77 -16.19 -17.31
CA LEU A 123 8.22 -15.52 -18.52
C LEU A 123 9.70 -15.76 -18.76
N PRO A 124 10.13 -16.04 -20.01
CA PRO A 124 11.54 -16.00 -20.37
C PRO A 124 12.14 -14.64 -20.02
N ASP A 125 13.34 -14.65 -19.44
CA ASP A 125 14.09 -13.44 -19.07
C ASP A 125 13.28 -12.42 -18.24
N LEU A 126 12.43 -12.91 -17.32
CA LEU A 126 11.48 -12.11 -16.53
C LEU A 126 12.03 -10.76 -16.05
N ALA A 127 13.22 -10.73 -15.44
CA ALA A 127 13.84 -9.51 -14.93
C ALA A 127 14.13 -8.49 -16.05
N ARG A 128 14.63 -8.95 -17.20
CA ARG A 128 14.90 -8.09 -18.36
C ARG A 128 13.60 -7.59 -18.99
N SER A 129 12.62 -8.47 -19.19
CA SER A 129 11.33 -8.08 -19.76
C SER A 129 10.61 -7.01 -18.92
N GLN A 130 10.69 -7.14 -17.59
CA GLN A 130 10.16 -6.13 -16.67
C GLN A 130 10.96 -4.83 -16.72
N ALA A 131 12.29 -4.90 -16.71
CA ALA A 131 13.14 -3.72 -16.79
C ALA A 131 12.94 -2.94 -18.10
N ASP A 132 12.89 -3.62 -19.24
CA ASP A 132 12.69 -2.99 -20.55
C ASP A 132 11.33 -2.27 -20.63
N LEU A 133 10.28 -2.82 -20.01
CA LEU A 133 8.97 -2.16 -19.91
C LEU A 133 9.03 -0.93 -18.99
N VAL A 134 9.65 -1.05 -17.81
CA VAL A 134 9.79 0.06 -16.86
C VAL A 134 10.59 1.20 -17.50
N ASP A 135 11.69 0.91 -18.18
CA ASP A 135 12.51 1.90 -18.88
C ASP A 135 11.70 2.58 -19.99
N PHE A 136 10.89 1.83 -20.73
CA PHE A 136 9.98 2.42 -21.72
C PHE A 136 8.98 3.38 -21.06
N CYS A 137 8.34 2.96 -19.97
CA CYS A 137 7.39 3.80 -19.23
C CYS A 137 8.07 5.06 -18.67
N ALA A 138 9.27 4.92 -18.10
CA ALA A 138 10.06 6.01 -17.55
C ALA A 138 10.42 7.07 -18.60
N ASN A 139 10.69 6.65 -19.84
CA ASN A 139 10.97 7.57 -20.94
C ASN A 139 9.72 8.19 -21.59
N ALA A 140 8.53 7.59 -21.36
CA ALA A 140 7.28 8.03 -21.97
C ALA A 140 6.43 8.92 -21.04
N THR A 141 6.61 8.82 -19.72
CA THR A 141 5.88 9.62 -18.73
C THR A 141 6.53 10.99 -18.49
N ARG A 142 5.74 11.94 -17.99
CA ARG A 142 6.19 13.22 -17.43
C ARG A 142 6.46 13.18 -15.93
N ALA A 143 6.14 12.06 -15.26
CA ALA A 143 6.41 11.90 -13.84
C ALA A 143 7.90 12.03 -13.52
N SER A 144 8.22 12.74 -12.45
CA SER A 144 9.61 13.01 -12.04
C SER A 144 10.31 11.79 -11.42
N ARG A 145 9.53 10.81 -10.96
CA ARG A 145 10.01 9.64 -10.22
C ARG A 145 9.27 8.39 -10.69
N VAL A 146 10.01 7.31 -10.85
CA VAL A 146 9.46 6.01 -11.22
C VAL A 146 9.70 5.00 -10.11
N PHE A 147 8.66 4.26 -9.78
CA PHE A 147 8.65 3.14 -8.86
C PHE A 147 8.34 1.86 -9.64
N PHE A 148 8.87 0.75 -9.14
CA PHE A 148 8.69 -0.57 -9.71
C PHE A 148 8.37 -1.55 -8.59
N CYS A 149 7.30 -2.33 -8.74
CA CYS A 149 7.07 -3.50 -7.89
C CYS A 149 7.37 -4.77 -8.69
N PRO A 150 8.40 -5.55 -8.32
CA PRO A 150 8.72 -6.81 -9.00
C PRO A 150 7.63 -7.87 -8.79
N SER A 151 7.63 -8.93 -9.61
CA SER A 151 6.74 -10.08 -9.37
C SER A 151 7.07 -10.81 -8.07
N PHE A 152 8.36 -10.89 -7.76
CA PHE A 152 8.85 -11.39 -6.48
C PHE A 152 9.28 -10.21 -5.61
N TYR A 153 8.33 -9.66 -4.85
CA TYR A 153 8.47 -8.46 -4.01
C TYR A 153 8.74 -8.75 -2.53
N SER A 154 9.01 -10.01 -2.20
CA SER A 154 9.50 -10.49 -0.90
C SER A 154 10.29 -11.78 -1.09
N ASP A 155 10.87 -12.31 -0.01
CA ASP A 155 11.39 -13.68 0.01
C ASP A 155 10.35 -14.72 0.43
N ASP A 156 9.07 -14.33 0.51
CA ASP A 156 7.99 -15.21 0.89
C ASP A 156 7.82 -16.34 -0.14
N PRO A 157 7.98 -17.62 0.26
CA PRO A 157 7.76 -18.73 -0.65
C PRO A 157 6.34 -18.80 -1.21
N ILE A 158 5.37 -18.09 -0.62
CA ILE A 158 4.00 -18.00 -1.16
C ILE A 158 3.99 -17.39 -2.57
N LEU A 159 4.90 -16.47 -2.88
CA LEU A 159 4.95 -15.84 -4.20
C LEU A 159 5.32 -16.84 -5.29
N GLU A 160 6.26 -17.75 -5.01
CA GLU A 160 6.61 -18.81 -5.96
C GLU A 160 5.48 -19.82 -6.15
N ARG A 161 4.76 -20.14 -5.07
CA ARG A 161 3.60 -21.06 -5.13
C ARG A 161 2.43 -20.46 -5.89
N ALA A 162 2.21 -19.15 -5.77
CA ALA A 162 1.07 -18.47 -6.39
C ALA A 162 1.35 -18.07 -7.84
N TRP A 163 2.58 -17.66 -8.15
CA TRP A 163 2.88 -16.93 -9.39
C TRP A 163 3.95 -17.60 -10.26
N GLY A 164 4.50 -18.74 -9.85
CA GLY A 164 5.51 -19.49 -10.60
C GLY A 164 6.92 -19.32 -10.03
N ARG A 165 7.87 -20.09 -10.53
CA ARG A 165 9.21 -20.20 -9.94
C ARG A 165 10.02 -18.91 -10.10
N ARG A 166 10.66 -18.45 -9.01
CA ARG A 166 11.57 -17.30 -9.05
C ARG A 166 12.88 -17.67 -9.76
N PRO A 167 13.32 -16.92 -10.78
CA PRO A 167 14.65 -17.12 -11.34
C PRO A 167 15.74 -16.91 -10.27
N PRO A 168 16.78 -17.77 -10.17
CA PRO A 168 17.76 -17.69 -9.07
C PRO A 168 18.51 -16.35 -8.96
N ALA A 169 18.76 -15.67 -10.08
CA ALA A 169 19.46 -14.38 -10.12
C ALA A 169 18.49 -13.17 -10.24
N TYR A 170 17.19 -13.36 -10.00
CA TYR A 170 16.16 -12.38 -10.34
C TYR A 170 16.41 -10.98 -9.76
N LEU A 171 16.72 -10.86 -8.46
CA LEU A 171 16.96 -9.55 -7.84
C LEU A 171 18.29 -8.92 -8.33
N ALA A 172 19.35 -9.72 -8.47
CA ALA A 172 20.62 -9.24 -9.01
C ALA A 172 20.47 -8.76 -10.46
N ASP A 173 19.69 -9.47 -11.28
CA ASP A 173 19.40 -9.11 -12.66
C ASP A 173 18.55 -7.83 -12.75
N LEU A 174 17.52 -7.69 -11.92
CA LEU A 174 16.77 -6.43 -11.80
C LEU A 174 17.70 -5.27 -11.40
N GLY A 175 18.61 -5.50 -10.46
CA GLY A 175 19.60 -4.52 -10.02
C GLY A 175 20.51 -4.03 -11.15
N ARG A 176 20.88 -4.95 -12.06
CA ARG A 176 21.69 -4.70 -13.27
C ARG A 176 20.91 -4.01 -14.38
N PHE A 177 19.67 -4.41 -14.62
CA PHE A 177 18.90 -3.99 -15.80
C PHE A 177 18.07 -2.71 -15.58
N LEU A 178 17.53 -2.48 -14.38
CA LEU A 178 16.75 -1.27 -14.11
C LEU A 178 17.65 -0.04 -14.01
N ASP A 179 17.24 1.10 -14.59
CA ASP A 179 17.87 2.41 -14.32
C ASP A 179 17.99 2.65 -12.80
N ARG A 180 19.16 3.10 -12.34
CA ARG A 180 19.47 3.29 -10.91
C ARG A 180 18.55 4.28 -10.19
N ARG A 181 17.85 5.14 -10.92
CA ARG A 181 16.89 6.12 -10.37
C ARG A 181 15.55 5.48 -10.02
N VAL A 182 15.21 4.35 -10.63
CA VAL A 182 13.97 3.61 -10.36
C VAL A 182 14.00 3.10 -8.92
N GLN A 183 12.95 3.46 -8.17
CA GLN A 183 12.72 2.98 -6.82
C GLN A 183 12.07 1.59 -6.89
N VAL A 184 12.51 0.66 -6.05
CA VAL A 184 11.99 -0.71 -6.05
C VAL A 184 11.20 -0.95 -4.78
N TYR A 185 9.93 -1.35 -4.93
CA TYR A 185 9.07 -1.76 -3.82
C TYR A 185 9.47 -3.14 -3.29
N TRP A 186 9.36 -3.30 -1.97
CA TRP A 186 9.69 -4.53 -1.27
C TRP A 186 8.84 -4.64 0.01
N THR A 187 8.26 -5.82 0.28
CA THR A 187 7.37 -6.00 1.44
C THR A 187 8.07 -6.62 2.66
N GLY A 188 9.32 -7.06 2.51
CA GLY A 188 10.11 -7.65 3.59
C GLY A 188 10.41 -9.13 3.37
N GLU A 189 10.56 -9.89 4.45
CA GLU A 189 10.82 -11.34 4.37
C GLU A 189 9.56 -12.10 3.97
N GLU A 190 8.39 -11.56 4.30
CA GLU A 190 7.08 -12.12 3.98
C GLU A 190 6.25 -11.07 3.21
N VAL A 191 5.19 -11.52 2.51
CA VAL A 191 4.20 -10.59 1.91
C VAL A 191 3.63 -9.68 3.00
N ILE A 192 3.25 -10.27 4.13
CA ILE A 192 2.83 -9.56 5.34
C ILE A 192 3.88 -9.82 6.42
N SER A 193 4.97 -9.06 6.37
CA SER A 193 6.13 -9.27 7.24
C SER A 193 5.82 -9.04 8.72
N ARG A 194 6.14 -10.03 9.56
CA ARG A 194 6.12 -9.86 11.02
C ARG A 194 7.11 -8.79 11.49
N GLU A 195 8.31 -8.78 10.91
CA GLU A 195 9.38 -7.82 11.20
C GLU A 195 10.13 -7.48 9.90
N ILE A 196 10.66 -6.25 9.80
CA ILE A 196 11.59 -5.85 8.74
C ILE A 196 12.83 -5.27 9.39
N GLY A 197 13.88 -6.08 9.50
CA GLY A 197 15.13 -5.74 10.20
C GLY A 197 16.24 -5.19 9.30
N VAL A 198 17.26 -4.60 9.92
CA VAL A 198 18.44 -4.05 9.21
C VAL A 198 19.23 -5.13 8.45
N ALA A 199 19.38 -6.33 9.03
CA ALA A 199 20.15 -7.40 8.40
C ALA A 199 19.53 -7.84 7.07
N HIS A 200 18.21 -8.04 7.05
CA HIS A 200 17.45 -8.35 5.83
C HIS A 200 17.62 -7.27 4.77
N LEU A 201 17.38 -6.01 5.13
CA LEU A 201 17.46 -4.91 4.17
C LEU A 201 18.87 -4.71 3.61
N LYS A 202 19.92 -4.96 4.38
CA LYS A 202 21.30 -4.96 3.89
C LYS A 202 21.51 -6.03 2.83
N ARG A 203 21.10 -7.28 3.09
CA ARG A 203 21.20 -8.38 2.11
C ARG A 203 20.46 -8.04 0.82
N VAL A 204 19.20 -7.57 0.91
CA VAL A 204 18.41 -7.16 -0.26
C VAL A 204 19.10 -6.01 -1.01
N GLN A 205 19.64 -5.02 -0.29
CA GLN A 205 20.37 -3.91 -0.88
C GLN A 205 21.64 -4.37 -1.61
N ASP A 206 22.38 -5.32 -1.03
CA ASP A 206 23.62 -5.85 -1.61
C ASP A 206 23.33 -6.65 -2.89
N GLU A 207 22.25 -7.42 -2.91
CA GLU A 207 21.82 -8.19 -4.07
C GLU A 207 21.25 -7.30 -5.19
N LEU A 208 20.35 -6.37 -4.86
CA LEU A 208 19.72 -5.47 -5.82
C LEU A 208 20.62 -4.28 -6.22
N GLY A 209 21.68 -4.01 -5.46
CA GLY A 209 22.60 -2.89 -5.67
C GLY A 209 22.00 -1.50 -5.39
N ARG A 210 20.87 -1.42 -4.66
CA ARG A 210 20.18 -0.17 -4.25
C ARG A 210 19.26 -0.40 -3.05
N LYS A 211 18.93 0.68 -2.34
CA LYS A 211 17.91 0.63 -1.28
C LYS A 211 16.52 0.45 -1.87
N VAL A 212 15.68 -0.31 -1.18
CA VAL A 212 14.26 -0.49 -1.52
C VAL A 212 13.39 0.58 -0.85
N CYS A 213 12.25 0.89 -1.46
CA CYS A 213 11.14 1.55 -0.77
C CYS A 213 10.25 0.45 -0.19
N LEU A 214 9.93 0.52 1.10
CA LEU A 214 9.03 -0.47 1.67
C LEU A 214 7.61 -0.26 1.16
N TRP A 215 6.97 -1.35 0.73
CA TRP A 215 5.53 -1.49 0.67
C TRP A 215 5.15 -2.34 1.88
N ASP A 216 4.90 -1.69 3.01
CA ASP A 216 4.63 -2.40 4.26
C ASP A 216 3.15 -2.78 4.30
N ASN A 217 2.85 -4.08 4.22
CA ASN A 217 1.49 -4.62 4.32
C ASN A 217 0.97 -4.60 5.76
N TYR A 218 0.98 -3.40 6.35
CA TYR A 218 0.35 -3.07 7.62
C TYR A 218 -0.12 -1.60 7.55
N PRO A 219 -1.39 -1.30 7.86
CA PRO A 219 -2.40 -2.14 8.50
C PRO A 219 -3.34 -2.94 7.56
N VAL A 220 -3.02 -3.12 6.27
CA VAL A 220 -3.93 -3.80 5.32
C VAL A 220 -4.61 -5.07 5.87
N ASN A 221 -5.92 -5.19 5.66
CA ASN A 221 -6.76 -6.30 6.15
C ASN A 221 -7.81 -6.76 5.11
N ASP A 222 -7.43 -6.76 3.84
CA ASP A 222 -8.28 -6.98 2.68
C ASP A 222 -8.42 -8.44 2.24
N GLY A 223 -7.53 -9.34 2.71
CA GLY A 223 -7.57 -10.76 2.39
C GLY A 223 -8.69 -11.51 3.10
N VAL A 224 -9.14 -12.64 2.54
CA VAL A 224 -10.20 -13.50 3.12
C VAL A 224 -9.99 -13.78 4.61
N ARG A 225 -8.76 -14.08 5.01
CA ARG A 225 -8.41 -14.31 6.42
C ARG A 225 -8.29 -13.01 7.22
N MET A 226 -7.68 -11.98 6.64
CA MET A 226 -7.36 -10.75 7.36
C MET A 226 -8.57 -9.83 7.58
N SER A 227 -9.56 -9.88 6.69
CA SER A 227 -10.83 -9.13 6.82
C SER A 227 -11.62 -9.48 8.10
N GLN A 228 -11.27 -10.60 8.74
CA GLN A 228 -11.77 -10.95 10.05
C GLN A 228 -11.22 -10.07 11.17
N TYR A 229 -10.23 -9.21 10.95
CA TYR A 229 -9.55 -8.45 12.00
C TYR A 229 -9.44 -6.96 11.66
N LEU A 230 -9.60 -6.10 12.66
CA LEU A 230 -9.24 -4.68 12.56
C LEU A 230 -7.79 -4.48 13.02
N HIS A 231 -6.89 -4.19 12.09
CA HIS A 231 -5.48 -3.95 12.39
C HIS A 231 -5.27 -2.52 12.93
N LEU A 232 -5.26 -2.39 14.26
CA LEU A 232 -5.26 -1.11 15.00
C LEU A 232 -3.98 -0.85 15.80
N ARG A 233 -3.20 -1.90 16.13
CA ARG A 233 -2.02 -1.81 16.99
C ARG A 233 -0.99 -0.83 16.42
N ALA A 234 -0.24 -0.19 17.31
CA ALA A 234 0.92 0.59 16.93
C ALA A 234 1.95 -0.28 16.18
N PHE A 235 2.69 0.34 15.27
CA PHE A 235 3.77 -0.32 14.52
C PHE A 235 4.80 -0.93 15.47
N THR A 236 5.18 -2.18 15.21
CA THR A 236 6.27 -2.88 15.88
C THR A 236 7.05 -3.68 14.84
N GLY A 237 8.26 -4.15 15.18
CA GLY A 237 9.10 -4.90 14.24
C GLY A 237 9.65 -4.07 13.07
N ARG A 238 9.61 -2.73 13.16
CA ARG A 238 10.21 -1.82 12.16
C ARG A 238 11.18 -0.90 12.89
N PRO A 239 12.32 -1.41 13.42
CA PRO A 239 13.21 -0.60 14.24
C PRO A 239 13.64 0.65 13.48
N ALA A 240 13.61 1.83 14.11
CA ALA A 240 13.86 3.11 13.43
C ALA A 240 15.20 3.16 12.67
N ALA A 241 16.18 2.34 13.07
CA ALA A 241 17.45 2.14 12.40
C ALA A 241 17.32 1.75 10.90
N ILE A 242 16.22 1.13 10.49
CA ILE A 242 15.99 0.77 9.07
C ILE A 242 15.93 1.99 8.14
N ARG A 243 15.70 3.20 8.67
CA ARG A 243 15.71 4.46 7.90
C ARG A 243 17.00 4.67 7.08
N ASN A 244 18.11 4.05 7.50
CA ASN A 244 19.38 4.16 6.79
C ASN A 244 19.51 3.14 5.64
N HIS A 245 18.60 2.18 5.53
CA HIS A 245 18.62 1.05 4.59
C HIS A 245 17.46 1.05 3.59
N VAL A 246 16.55 2.02 3.70
CA VAL A 246 15.41 2.19 2.79
C VAL A 246 15.49 3.53 2.06
N SER A 247 14.89 3.62 0.87
CA SER A 247 14.68 4.88 0.16
C SER A 247 13.35 5.56 0.52
N GLY A 248 12.43 4.80 1.12
CA GLY A 248 11.14 5.26 1.61
C GLY A 248 10.39 4.13 2.33
N HIS A 249 9.26 4.47 2.94
CA HIS A 249 8.37 3.51 3.60
C HIS A 249 6.92 3.92 3.33
N ALA A 250 6.28 3.19 2.43
CA ALA A 250 4.86 3.30 2.13
C ALA A 250 4.08 2.27 2.95
N ILE A 251 2.98 2.67 3.57
CA ILE A 251 2.03 1.71 4.15
C ILE A 251 1.01 1.28 3.09
N ASN A 252 0.62 0.00 3.12
CA ASN A 252 -0.63 -0.44 2.52
C ASN A 252 -1.74 -0.34 3.58
N PRO A 253 -2.70 0.58 3.42
CA PRO A 253 -3.69 0.84 4.45
C PRO A 253 -4.77 -0.27 4.52
N ALA A 254 -5.56 -0.25 5.59
CA ALA A 254 -6.69 -1.16 5.81
C ALA A 254 -7.92 -0.73 4.99
N SER A 255 -8.91 -1.61 4.89
CA SER A 255 -10.18 -1.26 4.26
C SER A 255 -10.94 -0.15 5.01
N GLN A 256 -10.56 0.14 6.27
CA GLN A 256 -11.10 1.20 7.11
C GLN A 256 -10.22 2.47 7.03
N PRO A 257 -10.66 3.55 6.35
CA PRO A 257 -9.83 4.73 6.10
C PRO A 257 -9.32 5.43 7.36
N LEU A 258 -10.21 5.80 8.29
CA LEU A 258 -9.82 6.54 9.49
C LEU A 258 -9.07 5.65 10.48
N LEU A 259 -9.53 4.42 10.68
CA LEU A 259 -8.83 3.48 11.56
C LEU A 259 -7.41 3.18 11.05
N SER A 260 -7.17 3.17 9.73
CA SER A 260 -5.82 3.04 9.16
C SER A 260 -4.87 4.15 9.59
N CYS A 261 -5.39 5.34 9.92
CA CYS A 261 -4.56 6.46 10.32
C CYS A 261 -3.89 6.24 11.68
N ILE A 262 -4.50 5.44 12.58
CA ILE A 262 -3.96 5.18 13.92
C ILE A 262 -2.58 4.50 13.84
N PRO A 263 -2.44 3.29 13.27
CA PRO A 263 -1.13 2.67 13.09
C PRO A 263 -0.20 3.53 12.24
N ALA A 264 -0.67 4.16 11.17
CA ALA A 264 0.14 5.05 10.34
C ALA A 264 0.83 6.17 11.13
N LEU A 265 0.10 6.87 12.00
CA LEU A 265 0.68 7.90 12.87
C LEU A 265 1.74 7.32 13.83
N THR A 266 1.55 6.08 14.29
CA THR A 266 2.55 5.42 15.14
C THR A 266 3.83 5.03 14.40
N LEU A 267 3.79 4.80 13.08
CA LEU A 267 5.00 4.59 12.27
C LEU A 267 5.84 5.86 12.21
N ALA A 268 5.20 7.01 11.98
CA ALA A 268 5.88 8.30 12.01
C ALA A 268 6.50 8.57 13.39
N ALA A 269 5.77 8.27 14.47
CA ALA A 269 6.28 8.36 15.83
C ALA A 269 7.50 7.45 16.07
N ASN A 270 7.44 6.19 15.61
CA ASN A 270 8.54 5.24 15.72
C ASN A 270 9.84 5.77 15.10
N TYR A 271 9.80 6.32 13.89
CA TYR A 271 11.00 6.91 13.28
C TYR A 271 11.51 8.16 13.99
N ARG A 272 10.60 8.97 14.54
CA ARG A 272 10.95 10.19 15.27
C ARG A 272 11.58 9.89 16.63
N GLU A 273 11.06 8.90 17.33
CA GLU A 273 11.41 8.58 18.73
C GLU A 273 12.56 7.57 18.84
N GLY A 274 12.77 6.73 17.81
CA GLY A 274 13.86 5.78 17.79
C GLY A 274 13.79 4.78 18.95
N ASP A 275 14.89 4.61 19.67
CA ASP A 275 14.98 3.71 20.82
C ASP A 275 14.06 4.13 21.99
N GLY A 276 13.57 5.38 22.00
CA GLY A 276 12.59 5.87 22.97
C GLY A 276 11.13 5.53 22.62
N TYR A 277 10.87 4.91 21.48
CA TYR A 277 9.52 4.59 21.03
C TYR A 277 8.82 3.56 21.93
N ALA A 278 7.68 3.94 22.49
CA ALA A 278 6.84 3.07 23.31
C ALA A 278 5.49 2.82 22.63
N TYR A 279 5.36 1.68 21.95
CA TYR A 279 4.21 1.37 21.08
C TYR A 279 2.84 1.52 21.77
N GLY A 280 2.71 1.17 23.05
CA GLY A 280 1.45 1.33 23.80
C GLY A 280 1.05 2.80 24.03
N GLN A 281 2.04 3.67 24.28
CA GLN A 281 1.80 5.11 24.42
C GLN A 281 1.58 5.76 23.06
N ALA A 282 2.37 5.37 22.05
CA ALA A 282 2.20 5.84 20.69
C ALA A 282 0.80 5.50 20.13
N PHE A 283 0.29 4.29 20.40
CA PHE A 283 -1.09 3.92 20.07
C PHE A 283 -2.09 4.89 20.70
N LEU A 284 -2.01 5.13 22.02
CA LEU A 284 -2.97 5.98 22.71
C LEU A 284 -2.92 7.42 22.19
N ALA A 285 -1.72 7.95 21.94
CA ALA A 285 -1.55 9.29 21.38
C ALA A 285 -2.16 9.40 19.98
N ALA A 286 -1.83 8.45 19.08
CA ALA A 286 -2.38 8.42 17.72
C ALA A 286 -3.90 8.24 17.70
N ALA A 287 -4.43 7.30 18.49
CA ALA A 287 -5.86 7.08 18.63
C ALA A 287 -6.55 8.34 19.17
N THR A 288 -5.96 9.03 20.15
CA THR A 288 -6.51 10.30 20.68
C THR A 288 -6.56 11.39 19.60
N THR A 289 -5.53 11.49 18.75
CA THR A 289 -5.52 12.43 17.62
C THR A 289 -6.65 12.14 16.62
N VAL A 290 -6.92 10.87 16.33
CA VAL A 290 -7.91 10.47 15.32
C VAL A 290 -9.34 10.44 15.86
N LEU A 291 -9.53 10.10 17.14
CA LEU A 291 -10.83 9.73 17.70
C LEU A 291 -11.30 10.62 18.87
N GLY A 292 -10.40 11.41 19.45
CA GLY A 292 -10.60 12.04 20.75
C GLY A 292 -10.33 11.08 21.93
N PRO A 293 -10.16 11.62 23.15
CA PRO A 293 -9.62 10.87 24.29
C PRO A 293 -10.52 9.73 24.78
N ASP A 294 -11.82 9.97 24.92
CA ASP A 294 -12.76 8.98 25.47
C ASP A 294 -12.94 7.80 24.53
N PHE A 295 -13.01 8.08 23.22
CA PHE A 295 -13.13 7.05 22.22
C PHE A 295 -11.82 6.24 22.09
N ALA A 296 -10.67 6.91 22.10
CA ALA A 296 -9.37 6.26 22.10
C ALA A 296 -9.17 5.33 23.32
N ALA A 297 -9.57 5.78 24.52
CA ALA A 297 -9.50 4.97 25.73
C ALA A 297 -10.40 3.72 25.63
N THR A 298 -11.58 3.87 25.03
CA THR A 298 -12.50 2.76 24.77
C THR A 298 -11.91 1.77 23.77
N LEU A 299 -11.42 2.26 22.63
CA LEU A 299 -10.78 1.44 21.62
C LEU A 299 -9.58 0.67 22.18
N ARG A 300 -8.76 1.30 23.05
CA ARG A 300 -7.62 0.64 23.71
C ARG A 300 -8.03 -0.60 24.51
N ARG A 301 -9.18 -0.54 25.21
CA ARG A 301 -9.69 -1.68 26.00
C ARG A 301 -10.21 -2.81 25.10
N ASP A 302 -10.64 -2.47 23.90
CA ASP A 302 -11.22 -3.40 22.93
C ASP A 302 -10.24 -3.84 21.82
N ILE A 303 -8.94 -3.55 21.91
CA ILE A 303 -7.98 -4.03 20.90
C ILE A 303 -8.04 -5.55 20.76
N LEU A 304 -8.08 -6.29 21.88
CA LEU A 304 -8.05 -7.76 21.85
C LEU A 304 -9.21 -8.39 21.05
N PRO A 305 -10.51 -8.04 21.30
CA PRO A 305 -11.58 -8.55 20.46
C PRO A 305 -11.50 -8.08 19.01
N LEU A 306 -11.16 -6.80 18.77
CA LEU A 306 -11.23 -6.23 17.42
C LEU A 306 -10.08 -6.70 16.51
N GLN A 307 -8.88 -6.89 17.05
CA GLN A 307 -7.70 -7.22 16.28
C GLN A 307 -7.25 -8.68 16.39
N ASP A 308 -7.39 -9.31 17.56
CA ASP A 308 -6.74 -10.61 17.80
C ASP A 308 -7.74 -11.79 17.83
N THR A 309 -9.02 -11.52 18.15
CA THR A 309 -10.04 -12.57 18.28
C THR A 309 -10.61 -12.98 16.92
N GLY A 310 -10.89 -12.00 16.07
CA GLY A 310 -11.50 -12.21 14.76
C GLY A 310 -13.02 -12.18 14.80
N LEU A 311 -13.65 -11.64 13.75
CA LEU A 311 -15.08 -11.37 13.67
C LEU A 311 -15.93 -12.62 13.96
N ASP A 312 -15.55 -13.77 13.41
CA ASP A 312 -16.29 -15.03 13.57
C ASP A 312 -16.21 -15.62 15.00
N ASN A 313 -15.21 -15.20 15.80
CA ASN A 313 -14.96 -15.74 17.13
C ASN A 313 -15.42 -14.80 18.26
N LEU A 314 -16.10 -13.70 17.94
CA LEU A 314 -16.52 -12.72 18.97
C LEU A 314 -17.58 -13.26 19.93
N GLY A 315 -18.39 -14.25 19.51
CA GLY A 315 -19.47 -14.80 20.32
C GLY A 315 -20.40 -13.70 20.86
N PRO A 316 -20.79 -13.73 22.16
CA PRO A 316 -21.65 -12.70 22.76
C PRO A 316 -21.08 -11.27 22.69
N ARG A 317 -19.75 -11.12 22.60
CA ARG A 317 -19.10 -9.81 22.54
C ARG A 317 -19.42 -9.06 21.26
N HIS A 318 -19.85 -9.74 20.20
CA HIS A 318 -20.26 -9.10 18.95
C HIS A 318 -21.37 -8.06 19.21
N ALA A 319 -22.44 -8.47 19.88
CA ALA A 319 -23.57 -7.60 20.18
C ALA A 319 -23.18 -6.46 21.14
N GLU A 320 -22.33 -6.73 22.12
CA GLU A 320 -21.82 -5.71 23.05
C GLU A 320 -21.00 -4.63 22.34
N LEU A 321 -20.07 -5.04 21.46
CA LEU A 321 -19.27 -4.12 20.67
C LEU A 321 -20.20 -3.34 19.71
N ARG A 322 -21.12 -4.03 19.03
CA ARG A 322 -22.02 -3.39 18.07
C ARG A 322 -22.90 -2.32 18.71
N ALA A 323 -23.42 -2.57 19.91
CA ALA A 323 -24.18 -1.59 20.68
C ALA A 323 -23.29 -0.43 21.14
N ARG A 324 -22.09 -0.72 21.67
CA ARG A 324 -21.15 0.30 22.16
C ARG A 324 -20.72 1.26 21.05
N TYR A 325 -20.19 0.73 19.95
CA TYR A 325 -19.71 1.56 18.85
C TYR A 325 -20.87 2.18 18.05
N GLY A 326 -22.03 1.53 18.01
CA GLY A 326 -23.25 2.09 17.40
C GLY A 326 -23.82 3.31 18.14
N ALA A 327 -23.49 3.49 19.42
CA ALA A 327 -23.90 4.67 20.21
C ALA A 327 -22.97 5.87 20.04
N ILE A 328 -21.85 5.73 19.32
CA ILE A 328 -20.85 6.79 19.13
C ILE A 328 -21.08 7.43 17.76
N ASP A 329 -21.47 8.70 17.72
CA ASP A 329 -21.53 9.46 16.46
C ASP A 329 -20.14 9.92 16.03
N HIS A 330 -19.37 8.98 15.48
CA HIS A 330 -18.06 9.22 14.91
C HIS A 330 -17.86 8.38 13.65
N PRO A 331 -17.27 8.91 12.55
CA PRO A 331 -17.07 8.12 11.33
C PRO A 331 -16.26 6.84 11.56
N ALA A 332 -15.20 6.88 12.37
CA ALA A 332 -14.45 5.67 12.72
C ALA A 332 -15.26 4.66 13.55
N ALA A 333 -16.27 5.09 14.33
CA ALA A 333 -17.17 4.15 14.99
C ALA A 333 -18.07 3.43 13.98
N ARG A 334 -18.48 4.13 12.91
CA ARG A 334 -19.18 3.53 11.77
C ARG A 334 -18.31 2.51 11.04
N GLU A 335 -17.02 2.77 10.86
CA GLU A 335 -16.08 1.77 10.30
C GLU A 335 -16.05 0.48 11.14
N ILE A 336 -16.07 0.60 12.48
CA ILE A 336 -16.12 -0.56 13.39
C ILE A 336 -17.46 -1.29 13.29
N THR A 337 -18.58 -0.57 13.28
CA THR A 337 -19.90 -1.21 13.14
C THR A 337 -20.10 -1.86 11.78
N ASP A 338 -19.58 -1.27 10.71
CA ASP A 338 -19.63 -1.82 9.36
C ASP A 338 -18.81 -3.12 9.26
N TRP A 339 -17.67 -3.18 9.94
CA TRP A 339 -16.89 -4.41 10.09
C TRP A 339 -17.64 -5.48 10.89
N LEU A 340 -18.25 -5.10 12.02
CA LEU A 340 -19.11 -6.01 12.81
C LEU A 340 -20.29 -6.54 11.98
N ASP A 341 -20.85 -5.72 11.09
CA ASP A 341 -21.94 -6.08 10.18
C ASP A 341 -21.45 -6.86 8.95
N GLY A 342 -20.14 -7.16 8.85
CA GLY A 342 -19.55 -7.98 7.80
C GLY A 342 -19.34 -7.25 6.46
N ARG A 343 -19.47 -5.92 6.40
CA ARG A 343 -19.36 -5.14 5.15
C ARG A 343 -17.95 -5.13 4.53
N PHE A 344 -16.94 -5.49 5.32
CA PHE A 344 -15.56 -5.60 4.87
C PHE A 344 -15.12 -7.05 4.65
N ARG A 345 -16.02 -8.03 4.76
CA ARG A 345 -15.67 -9.42 4.42
C ARG A 345 -15.32 -9.47 2.95
N THR A 346 -14.16 -10.07 2.66
CA THR A 346 -13.71 -10.27 1.29
C THR A 346 -13.81 -11.75 0.94
N THR A 347 -14.32 -12.04 -0.24
CA THR A 347 -14.41 -13.39 -0.81
C THR A 347 -13.17 -13.70 -1.65
N LEU A 348 -12.89 -15.00 -1.84
CA LEU A 348 -11.79 -15.42 -2.72
C LEU A 348 -12.01 -14.96 -4.17
N GLU A 349 -13.27 -14.96 -4.63
CA GLU A 349 -13.66 -14.51 -5.96
C GLU A 349 -13.35 -13.02 -6.19
N GLU A 350 -13.66 -12.16 -5.20
CA GLU A 350 -13.34 -10.74 -5.29
C GLU A 350 -11.83 -10.50 -5.38
N VAL A 351 -11.01 -11.24 -4.61
CA VAL A 351 -9.55 -11.12 -4.70
C VAL A 351 -9.05 -11.61 -6.07
N GLN A 352 -9.57 -12.73 -6.56
CA GLN A 352 -9.14 -13.33 -7.83
C GLN A 352 -9.58 -12.56 -9.08
N THR A 353 -10.62 -11.72 -8.98
CA THR A 353 -11.15 -10.92 -10.10
C THR A 353 -10.51 -9.54 -10.21
N GLN A 354 -9.78 -9.11 -9.18
CA GLN A 354 -9.10 -7.81 -9.10
C GLN A 354 -7.65 -7.85 -9.59
#